data_AF-A0A847XWQ3-F1
#
_entry.id   AF-A0A847XWQ3-F1
#
_cell.length_a   1.000
_cell.length_b   1.000
_cell.length_c   1.000
_cell.angle_alpha   90.00
_cell.angle_beta   90.00
_cell.angle_gamma   90.00
#
_symmetry.space_group_name_H-M   'P 1'
#
loop_
_entity.id
_entity.type
_entity.pdbx_description
1 polymer ?
#
loop_
_entity_poly.entity_id
_entity_poly.type
_entity_poly.pdbx_seq_one_letter_code
_entity_poly.pdbx_strand_id
1 'polypeptide(L)'
;MKSLSRETNQENALLWFIKILAGGLVLFILVVHFIANHLLAPGGLLTFKDVVAYYQNPWILVMEGSFLVFVLVHALLGFRSILLDLNPKPGFVRIMDIGLITLGSAGVIYGIWLLITVSSMPILP
;
A
#
# COMPACT_ATOMS: atom_id res chain seq x y z
N MET A 1 -12.40 -1.15 -46.01
CA MET A 1 -11.54 -1.58 -44.87
C MET A 1 -11.85 -0.69 -43.68
N LYS A 2 -12.59 -1.19 -42.67
CA LYS A 2 -12.60 -0.54 -41.34
C LYS A 2 -11.19 -0.72 -40.79
N SER A 3 -10.49 0.37 -40.48
CA SER A 3 -9.24 0.26 -39.73
C SER A 3 -9.57 -0.48 -38.44
N LEU A 4 -8.97 -1.64 -38.23
CA LEU A 4 -8.95 -2.29 -36.93
C LEU A 4 -8.21 -1.31 -36.02
N SER A 5 -8.97 -0.44 -35.34
CA SER A 5 -8.44 0.47 -34.34
C SER A 5 -7.76 -0.42 -33.32
N ARG A 6 -6.44 -0.45 -33.35
CA ARG A 6 -5.62 -1.19 -32.41
C ARG A 6 -6.09 -0.74 -31.03
N GLU A 7 -6.77 -1.59 -30.28
CA GLU A 7 -7.07 -1.31 -28.88
C GLU A 7 -5.71 -1.23 -28.18
N THR A 8 -5.22 -0.02 -28.03
CA THR A 8 -3.98 0.25 -27.31
C THR A 8 -4.31 0.02 -25.85
N ASN A 9 -3.73 -1.02 -25.26
CA ASN A 9 -3.75 -1.20 -23.81
C ASN A 9 -3.34 0.12 -23.16
N GLN A 10 -4.26 0.75 -22.44
CA GLN A 10 -4.04 2.05 -21.81
C GLN A 10 -3.14 1.94 -20.58
N GLU A 11 -2.79 0.72 -20.17
CA GLU A 11 -1.84 0.45 -19.10
C GLU A 11 -0.39 0.49 -19.59
N ASN A 12 0.44 1.25 -18.89
CA ASN A 12 1.87 1.32 -19.13
C ASN A 12 2.56 0.04 -18.61
N ALA A 13 3.44 -0.58 -19.41
CA ALA A 13 4.13 -1.82 -19.05
C ALA A 13 4.95 -1.73 -17.76
N LEU A 14 5.54 -0.57 -17.46
CA LEU A 14 6.26 -0.35 -16.20
C LEU A 14 5.30 -0.33 -15.01
N LEU A 15 4.16 0.35 -15.13
CA LEU A 15 3.16 0.38 -14.06
C LEU A 15 2.57 -1.01 -13.81
N TRP A 16 2.34 -1.78 -14.88
CA TRP A 16 1.92 -3.18 -14.78
C TRP A 16 2.97 -4.03 -14.04
N PHE A 17 4.26 -3.89 -14.37
CA PHE A 17 5.33 -4.63 -13.71
C PHE A 17 5.45 -4.28 -12.23
N ILE A 18 5.41 -2.98 -11.89
CA ILE A 18 5.44 -2.48 -10.51
C ILE A 18 4.26 -3.07 -9.71
N LYS A 19 3.06 -3.07 -10.29
CA LYS A 19 1.85 -3.61 -9.64
C LYS A 19 2.00 -5.10 -9.28
N ILE A 20 2.55 -5.90 -10.19
CA ILE A 20 2.76 -7.34 -9.97
C ILE A 20 3.83 -7.58 -8.91
N LEU A 21 4.96 -6.89 -9.02
CA LEU A 21 6.03 -6.99 -8.04
C LEU A 21 5.53 -6.60 -6.64
N ALA A 22 4.81 -5.48 -6.53
CA ALA A 22 4.20 -5.03 -5.29
C ALA A 22 3.20 -6.06 -4.75
N GLY A 23 2.39 -6.70 -5.60
CA GLY A 23 1.46 -7.76 -5.17
C GLY A 23 2.16 -8.99 -4.60
N GLY A 24 3.25 -9.43 -5.23
CA GLY A 24 4.08 -10.51 -4.71
C GLY A 24 4.73 -10.17 -3.37
N LEU A 25 5.26 -8.94 -3.24
CA LEU A 25 5.83 -8.44 -1.99
C LEU A 25 4.77 -8.30 -0.88
N VAL A 26 3.57 -7.81 -1.21
CA VAL A 26 2.43 -7.75 -0.30
C VAL A 26 2.11 -9.13 0.25
N LEU A 27 2.03 -10.16 -0.60
CA LEU A 27 1.73 -11.52 -0.13
C LEU A 27 2.77 -12.01 0.88
N PHE A 28 4.06 -11.81 0.58
CA PHE A 28 5.14 -12.20 1.48
C PHE A 28 5.09 -11.43 2.81
N ILE A 29 4.99 -10.10 2.76
CA ILE A 29 5.02 -9.25 3.95
C ILE A 29 3.75 -9.43 4.78
N LEU A 30 2.58 -9.65 4.15
CA LEU A 30 1.33 -9.93 4.85
C LEU A 30 1.42 -11.19 5.71
N VAL A 31 2.08 -12.25 5.22
CA VAL A 31 2.32 -13.45 6.02
C VAL A 31 3.20 -13.13 7.23
N VAL A 32 4.26 -12.34 7.05
CA VAL A 32 5.12 -11.88 8.16
C VAL A 32 4.32 -11.05 9.17
N HIS A 33 3.48 -10.13 8.69
CA HIS A 33 2.59 -9.31 9.52
C HIS A 33 1.63 -10.19 10.34
N PHE A 34 0.99 -11.19 9.73
CA PHE A 34 0.11 -12.10 10.48
C PHE A 34 0.86 -12.88 11.55
N ILE A 35 2.05 -13.39 11.24
CA ILE A 35 2.86 -14.11 12.23
C ILE A 35 3.26 -13.16 13.37
N ALA A 36 3.81 -11.99 13.06
CA ALA A 36 4.30 -11.06 14.05
C ALA A 36 3.17 -10.48 14.93
N ASN A 37 2.09 -9.98 14.32
CA ASN A 37 1.05 -9.20 14.99
C ASN A 37 -0.06 -10.06 15.60
N HIS A 38 -0.35 -11.21 14.99
CA HIS A 38 -1.51 -12.02 15.37
C HIS A 38 -1.15 -13.38 15.99
N LEU A 39 0.04 -13.94 15.70
CA LEU A 39 0.46 -15.21 16.31
C LEU A 39 1.45 -15.02 17.46
N LEU A 40 2.47 -14.17 17.28
CA LEU A 40 3.56 -14.02 18.26
C LEU A 40 3.34 -12.90 19.27
N ALA A 41 2.60 -11.85 18.92
CA ALA A 41 2.33 -10.75 19.84
C ALA A 41 1.46 -11.23 21.02
N PRO A 42 1.91 -11.09 22.28
CA PRO A 42 1.12 -11.49 23.44
C PRO A 42 -0.22 -10.75 23.46
N GLY A 43 -1.33 -11.50 23.42
CA GLY A 43 -2.68 -10.92 23.41
C GLY A 43 -3.08 -10.19 22.12
N GLY A 44 -2.27 -10.21 21.05
CA GLY A 44 -2.67 -9.72 19.71
C GLY A 44 -2.68 -8.20 19.52
N LEU A 45 -1.84 -7.45 20.25
CA LEU A 45 -1.73 -5.98 20.16
C LEU A 45 -3.07 -5.24 20.42
N LEU A 46 -3.90 -5.77 21.32
CA LEU A 46 -5.25 -5.25 21.57
C LEU A 46 -5.28 -3.97 22.42
N THR A 47 -4.16 -3.57 23.02
CA THR A 47 -4.07 -2.32 23.79
C THR A 47 -3.10 -1.33 23.18
N PHE A 48 -3.33 -0.03 23.43
CA PHE A 48 -2.43 1.03 23.01
C PHE A 48 -0.99 0.82 23.53
N LYS A 49 -0.84 0.35 24.78
CA LYS A 49 0.45 0.04 25.39
C LYS A 49 1.19 -1.06 24.62
N ASP A 50 0.48 -2.10 24.22
CA ASP A 50 1.07 -3.20 23.44
C ASP A 50 1.52 -2.72 22.06
N VAL A 51 0.75 -1.85 21.40
CA VAL A 51 1.12 -1.25 20.12
C VAL A 51 2.38 -0.37 20.26
N VAL A 52 2.44 0.50 21.27
CA VAL A 52 3.63 1.34 21.51
C VAL A 52 4.86 0.48 21.80
N ALA A 53 4.72 -0.56 22.62
CA ALA A 53 5.80 -1.50 22.94
C ALA A 53 6.26 -2.28 21.68
N TYR A 54 5.32 -2.69 20.83
CA TYR A 54 5.59 -3.40 19.58
C TYR A 54 6.44 -2.56 18.62
N TYR A 55 6.10 -1.28 18.47
CA TYR A 55 6.84 -0.35 17.61
C TYR A 55 8.19 0.12 18.19
N GLN A 56 8.56 -0.28 19.42
CA GLN A 56 9.93 -0.06 19.92
C GLN A 56 10.96 -0.94 19.19
N ASN A 57 10.52 -2.02 18.53
CA ASN A 57 11.40 -2.83 17.71
C ASN A 57 11.58 -2.18 16.32
N PRO A 58 12.79 -1.73 15.94
CA PRO A 58 13.00 -1.05 14.66
C PRO A 58 12.72 -1.94 13.44
N TRP A 59 12.81 -3.26 13.57
CA TRP A 59 12.47 -4.18 12.48
C TRP A 59 10.97 -4.19 12.18
N ILE A 60 10.14 -3.97 13.18
CA ILE A 60 8.69 -3.82 13.00
C ILE A 60 8.39 -2.53 12.24
N LEU A 61 9.08 -1.43 12.57
CA LEU A 61 8.95 -0.17 11.86
C LEU A 61 9.27 -0.32 10.37
N VAL A 62 10.36 -1.03 10.05
CA VAL A 62 10.74 -1.33 8.66
C VAL A 62 9.71 -2.24 7.98
N MET A 63 9.25 -3.29 8.67
CA MET A 63 8.26 -4.24 8.13
C MET A 63 6.93 -3.56 7.82
N GLU A 64 6.32 -2.88 8.79
CA GLU A 64 5.03 -2.21 8.64
C GLU A 64 5.11 -1.02 7.67
N GLY A 65 6.23 -0.27 7.69
CA GLY A 65 6.47 0.82 6.74
C GLY A 65 6.61 0.32 5.30
N SER A 66 7.32 -0.80 5.09
CA SER A 66 7.41 -1.44 3.77
C SER A 66 6.04 -1.98 3.35
N PHE A 67 5.31 -2.59 4.28
CA PHE A 67 3.98 -3.14 4.00
C PHE A 67 3.02 -2.04 3.55
N LEU A 68 2.97 -0.91 4.27
CA LEU A 68 2.19 0.28 3.93
C LEU A 68 2.45 0.75 2.49
N VAL A 69 3.72 0.89 2.11
CA VAL A 69 4.09 1.37 0.77
C VAL A 69 3.64 0.38 -0.29
N PHE A 70 3.98 -0.90 -0.15
CA PHE A 70 3.66 -1.89 -1.18
C PHE A 70 2.16 -2.15 -1.29
N VAL A 71 1.41 -2.18 -0.18
CA VAL A 71 -0.04 -2.39 -0.22
C VAL A 71 -0.75 -1.22 -0.89
N LEU A 72 -0.34 0.03 -0.62
CA LEU A 72 -0.92 1.20 -1.29
C LEU A 72 -0.57 1.23 -2.78
N VAL A 73 0.69 0.97 -3.16
CA VAL A 73 1.09 0.91 -4.56
C VAL A 73 0.33 -0.18 -5.31
N HIS A 74 0.26 -1.39 -4.75
CA HIS A 74 -0.46 -2.50 -5.36
C HIS A 74 -1.96 -2.20 -5.51
N ALA A 75 -2.61 -1.75 -4.44
CA ALA A 75 -4.04 -1.49 -4.43
C ALA A 75 -4.43 -0.37 -5.40
N LEU A 76 -3.69 0.76 -5.40
CA LEU A 76 -4.03 1.91 -6.24
C LEU A 76 -3.74 1.67 -7.73
N LEU A 77 -2.63 0.99 -8.06
CA LEU A 77 -2.36 0.60 -9.44
C LEU A 77 -3.34 -0.49 -9.92
N GLY A 78 -3.70 -1.45 -9.08
CA GLY A 78 -4.73 -2.44 -9.40
C GLY A 78 -6.10 -1.82 -9.64
N PHE A 79 -6.52 -0.90 -8.76
CA PHE A 79 -7.77 -0.17 -8.92
C PHE A 79 -7.77 0.68 -10.19
N ARG A 80 -6.64 1.33 -10.51
CA ARG A 80 -6.46 2.03 -11.79
C ARG A 80 -6.69 1.10 -12.99
N SER A 81 -6.12 -0.11 -12.98
CA SER A 81 -6.31 -1.06 -14.08
C SER A 81 -7.79 -1.44 -14.25
N ILE A 82 -8.50 -1.74 -13.16
CA ILE A 82 -9.94 -2.05 -13.19
C ILE A 82 -10.73 -0.89 -13.81
N LEU A 83 -10.40 0.35 -13.47
CA LEU A 83 -11.07 1.52 -14.04
C LEU A 83 -10.74 1.74 -15.52
N LEU A 84 -9.52 1.42 -15.97
CA LEU A 84 -9.15 1.49 -17.38
C LEU A 84 -9.89 0.44 -18.22
N ASP A 85 -10.20 -0.73 -17.65
CA ASP A 85 -10.99 -1.77 -18.32
C ASP A 85 -12.42 -1.31 -18.66
N LEU A 86 -12.90 -0.24 -18.02
CA LEU A 86 -14.20 0.39 -18.31
C LEU A 86 -14.15 1.39 -19.49
N ASN A 87 -13.00 1.51 -20.16
CA ASN A 87 -12.74 2.43 -21.28
C ASN A 87 -13.20 3.90 -21.03
N PRO A 88 -12.73 4.54 -19.94
CA PRO A 88 -13.12 5.91 -19.60
C PRO A 88 -12.58 6.95 -20.58
N LYS A 89 -13.23 8.13 -20.60
CA LYS A 89 -12.75 9.28 -21.39
C LYS A 89 -11.38 9.77 -20.86
N PRO A 90 -10.49 10.32 -21.71
CA PRO A 90 -9.16 10.78 -21.29
C PRO A 90 -9.16 11.80 -20.14
N GLY A 91 -10.15 12.71 -20.10
CA GLY A 91 -10.27 13.69 -19.02
C GLY A 91 -10.56 13.04 -17.66
N PHE A 92 -11.35 11.96 -17.64
CA PHE A 92 -11.63 11.20 -16.43
C PHE A 92 -10.38 10.44 -15.95
N VAL A 93 -9.63 9.82 -16.87
CA VAL A 93 -8.36 9.14 -16.55
C VAL A 93 -7.38 10.08 -15.85
N ARG A 94 -7.26 11.32 -16.33
CA ARG A 94 -6.37 12.31 -15.71
C ARG A 94 -6.79 12.68 -14.28
N ILE A 95 -8.08 12.90 -14.05
CA ILE A 95 -8.60 13.23 -12.71
C ILE A 95 -8.39 12.05 -11.76
N MET A 96 -8.69 10.84 -12.23
CA MET A 96 -8.43 9.60 -11.50
C MET A 96 -6.95 9.46 -11.14
N ASP A 97 -6.03 9.62 -12.09
CA ASP A 97 -4.59 9.50 -11.85
C ASP A 97 -4.10 10.50 -10.79
N ILE A 98 -4.55 11.76 -10.86
CA ILE A 98 -4.24 12.78 -9.85
C ILE A 98 -4.80 12.37 -8.47
N GLY A 99 -6.05 11.89 -8.43
CA GLY A 99 -6.71 11.44 -7.22
C GLY A 99 -5.98 10.27 -6.55
N LEU A 100 -5.60 9.25 -7.34
CA LEU A 100 -4.87 8.08 -6.85
C LEU A 100 -3.46 8.43 -6.37
N ILE A 101 -2.74 9.28 -7.09
CA ILE A 101 -1.40 9.76 -6.67
C ILE A 101 -1.50 10.56 -5.37
N THR A 102 -2.49 11.46 -5.27
CA THR A 102 -2.70 12.28 -4.07
C THR A 102 -3.04 11.39 -2.88
N LEU A 103 -3.98 10.45 -3.05
CA LEU A 103 -4.38 9.52 -2.01
C LEU A 103 -3.22 8.64 -1.55
N GLY A 104 -2.46 8.06 -2.48
CA GLY A 104 -1.30 7.23 -2.17
C GLY A 104 -0.21 8.02 -1.45
N SER A 105 0.12 9.21 -1.93
CA SER A 105 1.13 10.08 -1.32
C SER A 105 0.72 10.51 0.08
N ALA A 106 -0.53 10.94 0.26
CA ALA A 106 -1.06 11.33 1.56
C ALA A 106 -1.07 10.13 2.53
N GLY A 107 -1.49 8.95 2.08
CA GLY A 107 -1.49 7.72 2.87
C GLY A 107 -0.08 7.30 3.32
N VAL A 108 0.90 7.34 2.43
CA VAL A 108 2.30 7.04 2.77
C VAL A 108 2.87 8.07 3.74
N ILE A 109 2.71 9.37 3.46
CA ILE A 109 3.23 10.44 4.33
C ILE A 109 2.63 10.33 5.73
N TYR A 110 1.30 10.23 5.81
CA TYR A 110 0.60 10.14 7.09
C TYR A 110 0.95 8.85 7.83
N GLY A 111 0.97 7.71 7.14
CA GLY A 111 1.28 6.42 7.76
C GLY A 111 2.73 6.35 8.27
N ILE A 112 3.71 6.81 7.49
CA ILE A 112 5.11 6.88 7.94
C ILE A 112 5.25 7.85 9.12
N TRP A 113 4.61 9.01 9.07
CA TRP A 113 4.60 9.95 10.19
C TRP A 113 4.01 9.30 11.45
N LEU A 114 2.90 8.59 11.33
CA LEU A 114 2.25 7.91 12.45
C LEU A 114 3.14 6.80 13.03
N LEU A 115 3.76 5.99 12.17
CA LEU A 115 4.71 4.94 12.56
C LEU A 115 5.90 5.52 13.36
N ILE A 116 6.52 6.59 12.86
CA ILE A 116 7.62 7.27 13.56
C ILE A 116 7.13 7.86 14.89
N THR A 117 5.98 8.53 14.87
CA THR A 117 5.40 9.17 16.06
C THR A 117 5.13 8.15 17.16
N VAL A 118 4.49 7.03 16.84
CA VAL A 118 4.20 5.94 17.80
C VAL A 118 5.49 5.30 18.31
N SER A 119 6.46 5.03 17.43
CA SER A 119 7.76 4.47 17.84
C SER A 119 8.55 5.38 18.80
N SER A 120 8.31 6.69 18.73
CA SER A 120 8.97 7.70 19.58
C SER A 120 8.25 7.91 20.91
N MET A 121 7.10 7.28 21.15
CA MET A 121 6.35 7.45 22.40
C MET A 121 7.00 6.67 23.54
N PRO A 122 7.06 7.24 24.76
CA PRO A 122 7.49 6.51 25.93
C PRO A 122 6.46 5.45 26.31
N ILE A 123 6.91 4.27 26.72
CA ILE A 123 6.04 3.25 27.33
C ILE A 123 5.67 3.75 28.73
N LEU A 124 4.44 4.22 28.89
CA LEU A 124 3.91 4.59 30.20
C LEU A 124 3.54 3.32 30.99
N PRO A 125 3.75 3.33 32.32
CA PRO A 125 3.43 2.19 33.19
C PRO A 125 1.96 1.79 33.13
#